data_AF-A0A2T0FDE1-F1
#
_entry.id   AF-A0A2T0FDE1-F1
#
_cell.length_a   1.000
_cell.length_b   1.000
_cell.length_c   1.000
_cell.angle_alpha   90.00
_cell.angle_beta   90.00
_cell.angle_gamma   90.00
#
_symmetry.space_group_name_H-M   'P 1'
#
loop_
_entity.id
_entity.type
_entity.pdbx_description
1 polymer ?
#
loop_
_entity_poly.entity_id
_entity_poly.type
_entity_poly.pdbx_seq_one_letter_code
_entity_poly.pdbx_strand_id
1 'polypeptide(L)'
;MDWFKPLYKAHRKAESVTVFDPASDQENVQYEQYLLTRESVKPNENAYKVYDVPSPKLFTQWTTPDLPGLRIISGAIPQDLQCQLAKESVTEYLASPEHLTNLDAHHTIQRPMDLFSDKEVSATISNEKIKSSGLRWVTLGGQYNWTTKEYPTFELGAPGCPAFPQQLGEFVRQGFGVEPQAAIVNYYRQGDILSPHQDVAELSHQDLVSISLGCDCVFYAGPARYDAKPLAVLLRSGDIVVMGGESRGAWHGVGRVFSGTSPEALESSLDKPGFAAWIRNKRINVNIRQMVD
;
A
#
# COMPACT_ATOMS: atom_id res chain seq x y z
N MET A 1 -11.73 15.84 19.12
CA MET A 1 -11.81 16.78 17.98
C MET A 1 -11.44 15.98 16.73
N ASP A 2 -12.17 16.09 15.61
CA ASP A 2 -11.78 15.41 14.35
C ASP A 2 -10.57 16.14 13.76
N TRP A 3 -9.37 15.64 14.08
CA TRP A 3 -8.10 16.23 13.65
C TRP A 3 -7.77 15.98 12.18
N PHE A 4 -8.31 14.91 11.60
CA PHE A 4 -7.98 14.51 10.23
C PHE A 4 -8.63 15.43 9.20
N LYS A 5 -9.91 15.78 9.34
CA LYS A 5 -10.60 16.66 8.36
C LYS A 5 -9.90 18.02 8.16
N PRO A 6 -9.50 18.76 9.22
CA PRO A 6 -8.73 19.99 9.07
C PRO A 6 -7.38 19.77 8.37
N LEU A 7 -6.65 18.72 8.74
CA LEU A 7 -5.34 18.39 8.14
C LEU A 7 -5.45 18.10 6.64
N TYR A 8 -6.40 17.27 6.23
CA TYR A 8 -6.63 17.00 4.81
C TYR A 8 -6.93 18.28 4.03
N LYS A 9 -7.78 19.15 4.57
CA LYS A 9 -8.11 20.42 3.92
C LYS A 9 -6.89 21.34 3.79
N ALA A 10 -6.04 21.38 4.81
CA ALA A 10 -4.80 22.16 4.77
C ALA A 10 -3.84 21.61 3.72
N HIS A 11 -3.51 20.32 3.77
CA HIS A 11 -2.52 19.72 2.89
C HIS A 11 -2.98 19.65 1.43
N ARG A 12 -4.29 19.54 1.16
CA ARG A 12 -4.84 19.53 -0.21
C ARG A 12 -4.65 20.85 -0.96
N LYS A 13 -4.63 21.98 -0.26
CA LYS A 13 -4.55 23.32 -0.86
C LYS A 13 -3.15 23.94 -0.81
N ALA A 14 -2.26 23.39 0.01
CA ALA A 14 -0.95 23.99 0.24
C ALA A 14 -0.02 23.82 -0.97
N GLU A 15 0.79 24.82 -1.28
CA GLU A 15 1.82 24.72 -2.33
C GLU A 15 2.91 23.73 -1.92
N SER A 16 3.33 23.79 -0.64
CA SER A 16 4.22 22.84 0.02
C SER A 16 3.55 22.26 1.26
N VAL A 17 3.98 21.07 1.71
CA VAL A 17 3.46 20.43 2.91
C VAL A 17 4.61 20.14 3.86
N THR A 18 4.49 20.56 5.12
CA THR A 18 5.45 20.22 6.17
C THR A 18 4.97 18.99 6.92
N VAL A 19 5.61 17.85 6.65
CA VAL A 19 5.32 16.54 7.26
C VAL A 19 6.62 15.90 7.72
N PHE A 20 6.52 14.86 8.54
CA PHE A 20 7.69 14.05 8.86
C PHE A 20 8.23 13.38 7.59
N ASP A 21 9.54 13.50 7.38
CA ASP A 21 10.25 12.90 6.25
C ASP A 21 11.16 11.76 6.73
N PRO A 22 10.82 10.49 6.45
CA PRO A 22 11.64 9.33 6.82
C PRO A 22 13.04 9.30 6.20
N ALA A 23 13.31 10.13 5.18
CA ALA A 23 14.63 10.29 4.58
C ALA A 23 15.58 11.16 5.42
N SER A 24 15.13 11.70 6.55
CA SER A 24 15.98 12.43 7.49
C SER A 24 17.19 11.58 7.93
N ASP A 25 18.35 12.21 8.02
CA ASP A 25 19.58 11.59 8.51
C ASP A 25 19.71 11.65 10.04
N GLN A 26 18.85 12.40 10.73
CA GLN A 26 18.86 12.56 12.18
C GLN A 26 18.53 11.25 12.91
N GLU A 27 19.15 11.03 14.06
CA GLU A 27 18.85 9.86 14.90
C GLU A 27 17.51 9.99 15.64
N ASN A 28 17.17 11.21 16.05
CA ASN A 28 15.92 11.52 16.73
C ASN A 28 15.33 12.79 16.12
N VAL A 29 14.03 12.75 15.85
CA VAL A 29 13.28 13.88 15.28
C VAL A 29 12.08 14.16 16.18
N GLN A 30 12.02 15.37 16.73
CA GLN A 30 10.79 15.86 17.34
C GLN A 30 9.91 16.46 16.24
N TYR A 31 8.79 15.82 15.94
CA TYR A 31 7.79 16.33 14.99
C TYR A 31 6.44 16.50 15.69
N GLU A 32 6.08 17.75 15.95
CA GLU A 32 4.89 18.09 16.75
C GLU A 32 4.95 17.41 18.12
N GLN A 33 3.96 16.59 18.49
CA GLN A 33 4.00 15.83 19.74
C GLN A 33 4.79 14.52 19.65
N TYR A 34 5.20 14.09 18.45
CA TYR A 34 5.82 12.78 18.23
C TYR A 34 7.34 12.86 18.38
N LEU A 35 7.89 12.05 19.28
CA LEU A 35 9.32 11.76 19.29
C LEU A 35 9.58 10.55 18.40
N LEU A 36 10.22 10.78 17.26
CA LEU A 36 10.55 9.72 16.29
C LEU A 36 12.02 9.34 16.43
N THR A 37 12.28 8.05 16.64
CA THR A 37 13.63 7.50 16.78
C THR A 37 13.96 6.62 15.59
N ARG A 38 15.13 6.85 15.01
CA ARG A 38 15.68 6.15 13.87
C ARG A 38 16.51 4.95 14.32
N GLU A 39 16.35 3.84 13.62
CA GLU A 39 17.14 2.62 13.76
C GLU A 39 17.64 2.16 12.38
N SER A 40 18.86 1.64 12.33
CA SER A 40 19.37 0.92 11.15
C SER A 40 19.18 -0.57 11.37
N VAL A 41 18.41 -1.20 10.50
CA VAL A 41 18.00 -2.61 10.64
C VAL A 41 18.64 -3.44 9.53
N LYS A 42 19.19 -4.59 9.90
CA LYS A 42 19.67 -5.59 8.93
C LYS A 42 18.49 -6.44 8.46
N PRO A 43 18.26 -6.58 7.14
CA PRO A 43 17.18 -7.41 6.64
C PRO A 43 17.46 -8.92 6.81
N ASN A 44 16.38 -9.71 6.80
CA ASN A 44 16.47 -11.12 6.47
C ASN A 44 16.71 -11.26 4.96
N GLU A 45 17.94 -11.61 4.57
CA GLU A 45 18.34 -11.72 3.15
C GLU A 45 17.51 -12.76 2.37
N ASN A 46 16.96 -13.78 3.05
CA ASN A 46 16.12 -14.78 2.39
C ASN A 46 14.82 -14.20 1.85
N ALA A 47 14.30 -13.12 2.44
CA ALA A 47 13.09 -12.46 1.94
C ALA A 47 13.26 -11.97 0.50
N TYR A 48 14.47 -11.58 0.10
CA TYR A 48 14.76 -10.98 -1.21
C TYR A 48 15.06 -12.03 -2.28
N LYS A 49 15.54 -13.21 -1.87
CA LYS A 49 15.86 -14.33 -2.77
C LYS A 49 14.64 -14.84 -3.54
N VAL A 50 13.43 -14.71 -2.98
CA VAL A 50 12.19 -15.12 -3.65
C VAL A 50 11.90 -14.32 -4.93
N TYR A 51 12.45 -13.12 -5.03
CA TYR A 51 12.35 -12.23 -6.19
C TYR A 51 13.65 -12.16 -7.01
N ASP A 52 14.65 -12.96 -6.65
CA ASP A 52 15.98 -12.96 -7.28
C ASP A 52 16.63 -11.56 -7.33
N VAL A 53 16.42 -10.77 -6.26
CA VAL A 53 16.98 -9.42 -6.12
C VAL A 53 17.97 -9.36 -4.96
N PRO A 54 19.01 -8.51 -5.04
CA PRO A 54 19.92 -8.32 -3.93
C PRO A 54 19.21 -7.63 -2.76
N SER A 55 19.36 -8.17 -1.54
CA SER A 55 18.88 -7.50 -0.34
C SER A 55 19.66 -6.21 -0.08
N PRO A 56 19.04 -5.16 0.49
CA PRO A 56 19.79 -4.02 0.99
C PRO A 56 20.72 -4.47 2.13
N LYS A 57 21.82 -3.73 2.38
CA LYS A 57 22.70 -4.03 3.51
C LYS A 57 22.05 -3.70 4.85
N LEU A 58 21.41 -2.54 4.89
CA LEU A 58 20.65 -2.00 5.99
C LEU A 58 19.47 -1.23 5.40
N PHE A 59 18.38 -1.14 6.15
CA PHE A 59 17.32 -0.18 5.89
C PHE A 59 17.07 0.67 7.14
N THR A 60 16.39 1.80 6.97
CA THR A 60 16.02 2.67 8.07
C THR A 60 14.64 2.30 8.57
N GLN A 61 14.48 2.24 9.89
CA GLN A 61 13.20 2.07 10.57
C GLN A 61 13.00 3.22 11.57
N TRP A 62 11.82 3.82 11.56
CA TRP A 62 11.41 4.84 12.51
C TRP A 62 10.29 4.31 13.39
N THR A 63 10.39 4.60 14.68
CA THR A 63 9.37 4.28 15.68
C THR A 63 9.11 5.49 16.56
N THR A 64 7.98 5.48 17.27
CA THR A 64 7.67 6.52 18.25
C THR A 64 6.93 5.89 19.44
N PRO A 65 7.27 6.25 20.69
CA PRO A 65 6.54 5.77 21.86
C PRO A 65 5.10 6.28 21.91
N ASP A 66 4.79 7.35 21.16
CA ASP A 66 3.46 7.96 21.10
C ASP A 66 2.46 7.15 20.23
N LEU A 67 2.97 6.25 19.38
CA LEU A 67 2.20 5.27 18.61
C LEU A 67 2.90 3.89 18.67
N PRO A 68 2.80 3.19 19.81
CA PRO A 68 3.48 1.90 19.99
C PRO A 68 3.09 0.89 18.91
N GLY A 69 4.10 0.24 18.31
CA GLY A 69 3.93 -0.73 17.24
C GLY A 69 3.81 -0.14 15.83
N LEU A 70 3.78 1.19 15.67
CA LEU A 70 3.95 1.83 14.36
C LEU A 70 5.43 1.80 13.97
N ARG A 71 5.71 1.30 12.76
CA ARG A 71 7.05 1.36 12.16
C ARG A 71 6.96 1.98 10.77
N ILE A 72 7.78 3.00 10.51
CA ILE A 72 7.92 3.62 9.18
C ILE A 72 9.30 3.24 8.65
N ILE A 73 9.33 2.49 7.55
CA ILE A 73 10.52 1.84 7.04
C ILE A 73 10.86 2.39 5.66
N SER A 74 12.12 2.77 5.46
CA SER A 74 12.63 3.32 4.20
C SER A 74 13.91 2.60 3.76
N GLY A 75 14.01 2.34 2.45
CA GLY A 75 15.15 1.63 1.86
C GLY A 75 15.11 0.10 2.00
N ALA A 76 14.01 -0.46 2.51
CA ALA A 76 13.84 -1.91 2.61
C ALA A 76 13.46 -2.58 1.28
N ILE A 77 12.95 -1.83 0.29
CA ILE A 77 12.60 -2.36 -1.04
C ILE A 77 13.56 -1.78 -2.09
N PRO A 78 14.56 -2.57 -2.55
CA PRO A 78 15.45 -2.19 -3.65
C PRO A 78 14.68 -1.83 -4.92
N GLN A 79 15.28 -1.00 -5.77
CA GLN A 79 14.63 -0.50 -6.99
C GLN A 79 14.14 -1.62 -7.91
N ASP A 80 14.92 -2.68 -8.11
CA ASP A 80 14.51 -3.83 -8.93
C ASP A 80 13.25 -4.51 -8.37
N LEU A 81 13.15 -4.64 -7.04
CA LEU A 81 11.97 -5.18 -6.39
C LEU A 81 10.76 -4.25 -6.52
N GLN A 82 10.97 -2.92 -6.44
CA GLN A 82 9.89 -1.97 -6.69
C GLN A 82 9.33 -2.11 -8.11
N CYS A 83 10.21 -2.30 -9.10
CA CYS A 83 9.82 -2.55 -10.49
C CYS A 83 9.02 -3.84 -10.65
N GLN A 84 9.47 -4.94 -10.04
CA GLN A 84 8.75 -6.23 -10.08
C GLN A 84 7.37 -6.13 -9.44
N LEU A 85 7.26 -5.58 -8.22
CA LEU A 85 5.98 -5.42 -7.53
C LEU A 85 5.02 -4.49 -8.28
N ALA A 86 5.52 -3.40 -8.86
CA ALA A 86 4.70 -2.49 -9.66
C ALA A 86 4.15 -3.18 -10.92
N LYS A 87 4.98 -3.97 -11.61
CA LYS A 87 4.59 -4.78 -12.75
C LYS A 87 3.54 -5.83 -12.36
N GLU A 88 3.81 -6.66 -11.35
CA GLU A 88 2.89 -7.70 -10.84
C GLU A 88 1.52 -7.14 -10.51
N SER A 89 1.49 -5.93 -9.92
CA SER A 89 0.26 -5.26 -9.55
C SER A 89 -0.71 -5.04 -10.72
N VAL A 90 -0.22 -5.01 -11.96
CA VAL A 90 -1.06 -4.81 -13.15
C VAL A 90 -1.06 -6.00 -14.11
N THR A 91 -0.07 -6.89 -14.04
CA THR A 91 0.03 -8.06 -14.94
C THR A 91 -0.44 -9.36 -14.32
N GLU A 92 -0.27 -9.54 -13.01
CA GLU A 92 -0.61 -10.81 -12.34
C GLU A 92 -1.86 -10.63 -11.50
N TYR A 93 -1.87 -9.59 -10.66
CA TYR A 93 -2.93 -9.40 -9.69
C TYR A 93 -4.27 -9.07 -10.36
N LEU A 94 -4.26 -8.25 -11.42
CA LEU A 94 -5.45 -7.95 -12.22
C LEU A 94 -5.85 -9.10 -13.16
N ALA A 95 -4.86 -9.86 -13.65
CA ALA A 95 -5.11 -10.96 -14.57
C ALA A 95 -5.83 -12.14 -13.92
N SER A 96 -5.60 -12.37 -12.62
CA SER A 96 -6.29 -13.42 -11.87
C SER A 96 -7.82 -13.24 -11.91
N PRO A 97 -8.59 -14.27 -12.31
CA PRO A 97 -10.06 -14.21 -12.27
C PRO A 97 -10.60 -14.33 -10.84
N GLU A 98 -9.78 -14.78 -9.88
CA GLU A 98 -10.17 -14.96 -8.48
C GLU A 98 -10.01 -13.67 -7.66
N HIS A 99 -9.25 -12.69 -8.20
CA HIS A 99 -9.07 -11.38 -7.59
C HIS A 99 -10.10 -10.38 -8.09
N LEU A 100 -10.91 -9.88 -7.17
CA LEU A 100 -11.93 -8.87 -7.45
C LEU A 100 -11.34 -7.46 -7.45
N THR A 101 -11.91 -6.61 -8.29
CA THR A 101 -11.64 -5.19 -8.37
C THR A 101 -12.90 -4.39 -8.07
N ASN A 102 -12.75 -3.09 -7.89
CA ASN A 102 -13.91 -2.19 -7.78
C ASN A 102 -14.80 -2.15 -9.03
N LEU A 103 -14.31 -2.65 -10.16
CA LEU A 103 -15.05 -2.64 -11.41
C LEU A 103 -16.06 -3.78 -11.49
N ASP A 104 -15.78 -4.92 -10.83
CA ASP A 104 -16.64 -6.12 -10.87
C ASP A 104 -18.01 -5.88 -10.23
N ALA A 105 -18.13 -4.87 -9.36
CA ALA A 105 -19.40 -4.45 -8.76
C ALA A 105 -20.36 -3.75 -9.75
N HIS A 106 -19.85 -3.24 -10.86
CA HIS A 106 -20.60 -2.36 -11.78
C HIS A 106 -20.48 -2.74 -13.26
N HIS A 107 -19.53 -3.59 -13.61
CA HIS A 107 -19.20 -3.93 -14.97
C HIS A 107 -18.92 -5.43 -15.11
N THR A 108 -19.30 -6.01 -16.24
CA THR A 108 -18.78 -7.32 -16.64
C THR A 108 -17.36 -7.15 -17.17
N ILE A 109 -16.40 -7.75 -16.48
CA ILE A 109 -14.97 -7.70 -16.81
C ILE A 109 -14.56 -8.95 -17.57
N GLN A 110 -13.89 -8.77 -18.70
CA GLN A 110 -13.25 -9.85 -19.44
C GLN A 110 -11.97 -10.27 -18.72
N ARG A 111 -11.82 -11.58 -18.43
CA ARG A 111 -10.66 -12.15 -17.74
C ARG A 111 -9.82 -13.02 -18.70
N PRO A 112 -8.48 -13.03 -18.59
CA PRO A 112 -7.67 -12.22 -17.69
C PRO A 112 -7.73 -10.73 -18.05
N MET A 113 -7.76 -9.84 -17.04
CA MET A 113 -7.73 -8.40 -17.28
C MET A 113 -6.30 -7.99 -17.65
N ASP A 114 -6.08 -7.54 -18.89
CA ASP A 114 -4.85 -6.83 -19.30
C ASP A 114 -5.20 -5.38 -19.61
N LEU A 115 -4.94 -4.51 -18.63
CA LEU A 115 -5.21 -3.09 -18.72
C LEU A 115 -4.46 -2.43 -19.89
N PHE A 116 -3.29 -2.96 -20.28
CA PHE A 116 -2.42 -2.37 -21.30
C PHE A 116 -2.46 -3.13 -22.63
N SER A 117 -3.43 -4.02 -22.83
CA SER A 117 -3.72 -4.61 -24.13
C SER A 117 -4.58 -3.70 -25.02
N ASP A 118 -4.61 -4.02 -26.31
CA ASP A 118 -5.48 -3.37 -27.30
C ASP A 118 -6.95 -3.83 -27.17
N LYS A 119 -7.23 -4.85 -26.37
CA LYS A 119 -8.59 -5.37 -26.16
C LYS A 119 -9.24 -4.64 -25.00
N GLU A 120 -10.46 -4.16 -25.23
CA GLU A 120 -11.27 -3.57 -24.17
C GLU A 120 -11.57 -4.62 -23.08
N VAL A 121 -11.30 -4.29 -21.82
CA VAL A 121 -11.55 -5.20 -20.70
C VAL A 121 -13.02 -5.24 -20.30
N SER A 122 -13.85 -4.32 -20.80
CA SER A 122 -15.29 -4.33 -20.62
C SER A 122 -15.99 -3.64 -21.79
N ALA A 123 -17.20 -4.10 -22.13
CA ALA A 123 -18.05 -3.44 -23.12
C ALA A 123 -18.68 -2.13 -22.61
N THR A 124 -18.61 -1.87 -21.29
CA THR A 124 -19.35 -0.77 -20.63
C THR A 124 -18.47 0.36 -20.11
N ILE A 125 -17.16 0.18 -20.14
CA ILE A 125 -16.18 1.18 -19.69
C ILE A 125 -14.88 0.98 -20.48
N SER A 126 -14.34 2.06 -21.04
CA SER A 126 -13.12 2.00 -21.87
C SER A 126 -11.86 1.81 -21.03
N ASN A 127 -10.85 1.15 -21.59
CA ASN A 127 -9.53 1.00 -20.99
C ASN A 127 -8.92 2.35 -20.60
N GLU A 128 -9.12 3.41 -21.39
CA GLU A 128 -8.68 4.77 -21.06
C GLU A 128 -9.34 5.30 -19.78
N LYS A 129 -10.65 5.08 -19.63
CA LYS A 129 -11.39 5.49 -18.43
C LYS A 129 -10.92 4.71 -17.20
N ILE A 130 -10.66 3.41 -17.35
CA ILE A 130 -10.15 2.53 -16.29
C ILE A 130 -8.75 3.00 -15.85
N LYS A 131 -7.82 3.18 -16.80
CA LYS A 131 -6.44 3.68 -16.55
C LYS A 131 -6.44 5.02 -15.83
N SER A 132 -7.26 5.96 -16.29
CA SER A 132 -7.27 7.32 -15.77
C SER A 132 -7.90 7.42 -14.38
N SER A 133 -9.01 6.72 -14.14
CA SER A 133 -9.83 6.95 -12.94
C SER A 133 -10.68 5.78 -12.46
N GLY A 134 -10.95 4.79 -13.31
CA GLY A 134 -11.89 3.72 -13.03
C GLY A 134 -11.33 2.65 -12.09
N LEU A 135 -10.07 2.23 -12.26
CA LEU A 135 -9.45 1.26 -11.35
C LEU A 135 -9.00 1.94 -10.05
N ARG A 136 -9.46 1.40 -8.92
CA ARG A 136 -9.25 1.93 -7.57
C ARG A 136 -8.62 0.92 -6.64
N TRP A 137 -9.06 -0.33 -6.71
CA TRP A 137 -8.48 -1.40 -5.89
C TRP A 137 -8.61 -2.78 -6.55
N VAL A 138 -7.75 -3.70 -6.13
CA VAL A 138 -7.88 -5.16 -6.31
C VAL A 138 -7.61 -5.87 -4.98
N THR A 139 -8.33 -6.95 -4.70
CA THR A 139 -8.16 -7.81 -3.51
C THR A 139 -7.39 -9.08 -3.86
N LEU A 140 -6.35 -9.40 -3.08
CA LEU A 140 -5.53 -10.61 -3.21
C LEU A 140 -5.81 -11.55 -2.04
N GLY A 141 -5.85 -12.87 -2.26
CA GLY A 141 -6.19 -13.82 -1.20
C GLY A 141 -7.62 -13.62 -0.70
N GLY A 142 -7.84 -13.44 0.60
CA GLY A 142 -9.15 -13.10 1.17
C GLY A 142 -9.85 -11.94 0.46
N GLN A 143 -11.07 -12.17 -0.03
CA GLN A 143 -11.83 -11.18 -0.82
C GLN A 143 -12.73 -10.32 0.07
N TYR A 144 -12.19 -9.21 0.56
CA TYR A 144 -12.92 -8.28 1.43
C TYR A 144 -14.18 -7.72 0.76
N ASN A 145 -15.33 -7.83 1.45
CA ASN A 145 -16.61 -7.31 0.96
C ASN A 145 -16.86 -5.90 1.50
N TRP A 146 -16.82 -4.90 0.62
CA TRP A 146 -17.01 -3.49 0.98
C TRP A 146 -18.41 -3.14 1.50
N THR A 147 -19.42 -3.98 1.22
CA THR A 147 -20.81 -3.76 1.66
C THR A 147 -21.02 -4.27 3.08
N THR A 148 -20.62 -5.51 3.36
CA THR A 148 -20.74 -6.11 4.70
C THR A 148 -19.60 -5.72 5.63
N LYS A 149 -18.48 -5.25 5.06
CA LYS A 149 -17.22 -4.92 5.76
C LYS A 149 -16.57 -6.13 6.44
N GLU A 150 -16.71 -7.29 5.83
CA GLU A 150 -16.25 -8.57 6.34
C GLU A 150 -15.61 -9.41 5.23
N TYR A 151 -14.80 -10.39 5.61
CA TYR A 151 -14.38 -11.46 4.71
C TYR A 151 -15.50 -12.50 4.61
N PRO A 152 -15.86 -12.98 3.40
CA PRO A 152 -16.93 -13.97 3.22
C PRO A 152 -16.58 -15.34 3.81
N THR A 153 -15.29 -15.65 3.91
CA THR A 153 -14.76 -16.87 4.54
C THR A 153 -13.34 -16.61 5.04
N PHE A 154 -12.93 -17.34 6.06
CA PHE A 154 -11.56 -17.41 6.55
C PHE A 154 -10.87 -18.75 6.19
N GLU A 155 -11.56 -19.63 5.46
CA GLU A 155 -11.01 -20.89 4.98
C GLU A 155 -10.11 -20.64 3.76
N LEU A 156 -8.79 -20.78 3.95
CA LEU A 156 -7.80 -20.54 2.91
C LEU A 156 -8.00 -21.52 1.73
N GLY A 157 -8.09 -20.99 0.52
CA GLY A 157 -8.33 -21.74 -0.71
C GLY A 157 -9.81 -21.95 -1.06
N ALA A 158 -10.75 -21.58 -0.18
CA ALA A 158 -12.18 -21.66 -0.47
C ALA A 158 -12.64 -20.51 -1.39
N PRO A 159 -13.82 -20.63 -2.05
CA PRO A 159 -14.42 -19.52 -2.77
C PRO A 159 -14.57 -18.27 -1.88
N GLY A 160 -13.99 -17.15 -2.30
CA GLY A 160 -13.92 -15.92 -1.51
C GLY A 160 -12.64 -15.75 -0.68
N CYS A 161 -11.76 -16.77 -0.65
CA CYS A 161 -10.40 -16.68 -0.13
C CYS A 161 -9.44 -17.53 -0.99
N PRO A 162 -9.22 -17.19 -2.27
CA PRO A 162 -8.26 -17.86 -3.14
C PRO A 162 -6.83 -17.81 -2.57
N ALA A 163 -5.92 -18.54 -3.23
CA ALA A 163 -4.51 -18.56 -2.84
C ALA A 163 -3.90 -17.15 -2.91
N PHE A 164 -3.16 -16.77 -1.86
CA PHE A 164 -2.39 -15.53 -1.84
C PHE A 164 -1.17 -15.64 -2.79
N PRO A 165 -0.75 -14.55 -3.48
CA PRO A 165 0.43 -14.58 -4.35
C PRO A 165 1.68 -15.03 -3.62
N GLN A 166 2.27 -16.15 -4.05
CA GLN A 166 3.29 -16.87 -3.30
C GLN A 166 4.56 -16.05 -3.08
N GLN A 167 5.06 -15.34 -4.10
CA GLN A 167 6.31 -14.58 -3.98
C GLN A 167 6.17 -13.40 -3.02
N LEU A 168 5.09 -12.63 -3.15
CA LEU A 168 4.77 -11.54 -2.23
C LEU A 168 4.54 -12.08 -0.81
N GLY A 169 3.84 -13.20 -0.70
CA GLY A 169 3.58 -13.88 0.57
C GLY A 169 4.87 -14.26 1.29
N GLU A 170 5.80 -14.89 0.58
CA GLU A 170 7.10 -15.30 1.14
C GLU A 170 7.99 -14.10 1.49
N PHE A 171 8.02 -13.06 0.65
CA PHE A 171 8.74 -11.82 0.96
C PHE A 171 8.24 -11.21 2.27
N VAL A 172 6.92 -11.12 2.46
CA VAL A 172 6.33 -10.54 3.66
C VAL A 172 6.54 -11.45 4.88
N ARG A 173 6.35 -12.77 4.73
CA ARG A 173 6.58 -13.75 5.79
C ARG A 173 8.01 -13.72 6.30
N GLN A 174 8.98 -13.78 5.41
CA GLN A 174 10.41 -13.77 5.75
C GLN A 174 10.90 -12.41 6.25
N GLY A 175 10.37 -11.32 5.69
CA GLY A 175 10.81 -9.96 6.00
C GLY A 175 10.19 -9.35 7.25
N PHE A 176 8.93 -9.72 7.55
CA PHE A 176 8.12 -9.05 8.58
C PHE A 176 7.43 -10.01 9.55
N GLY A 177 7.53 -11.33 9.35
CA GLY A 177 7.00 -12.32 10.30
C GLY A 177 5.47 -12.43 10.33
N VAL A 178 4.79 -11.95 9.28
CA VAL A 178 3.32 -12.02 9.13
C VAL A 178 2.98 -13.15 8.17
N GLU A 179 1.92 -13.92 8.44
CA GLU A 179 1.41 -14.93 7.51
C GLU A 179 0.39 -14.30 6.53
N PRO A 180 0.75 -14.01 5.27
CA PRO A 180 -0.10 -13.22 4.39
C PRO A 180 -1.27 -14.05 3.87
N GLN A 181 -2.48 -13.60 4.18
CA GLN A 181 -3.72 -14.31 3.80
C GLN A 181 -4.65 -13.42 2.97
N ALA A 182 -4.55 -12.10 3.11
CA ALA A 182 -5.28 -11.15 2.31
C ALA A 182 -4.46 -9.88 2.04
N ALA A 183 -4.73 -9.22 0.92
CA ALA A 183 -4.23 -7.87 0.69
C ALA A 183 -5.22 -7.04 -0.12
N ILE A 184 -5.19 -5.73 0.12
CA ILE A 184 -5.87 -4.74 -0.72
C ILE A 184 -4.79 -3.91 -1.42
N VAL A 185 -4.74 -4.02 -2.74
CA VAL A 185 -3.90 -3.15 -3.57
C VAL A 185 -4.74 -1.96 -3.99
N ASN A 186 -4.37 -0.76 -3.56
CA ASN A 186 -5.04 0.48 -3.89
C ASN A 186 -4.26 1.26 -4.95
N TYR A 187 -4.95 1.76 -5.97
CA TYR A 187 -4.41 2.62 -7.01
C TYR A 187 -4.94 4.05 -6.85
N TYR A 188 -4.02 4.98 -6.65
CA TYR A 188 -4.33 6.39 -6.47
C TYR A 188 -3.74 7.22 -7.61
N ARG A 189 -4.44 8.31 -7.92
CA ARG A 189 -3.93 9.44 -8.71
C ARG A 189 -3.93 10.71 -7.87
N GLN A 190 -3.39 11.79 -8.44
CA GLN A 190 -3.53 13.12 -7.85
C GLN A 190 -5.00 13.45 -7.55
N GLY A 191 -5.24 13.99 -6.35
CA GLY A 191 -6.57 14.36 -5.86
C GLY A 191 -7.34 13.23 -5.19
N ASP A 192 -6.90 11.98 -5.32
CA ASP A 192 -7.47 10.88 -4.56
C ASP A 192 -7.08 10.98 -3.08
N ILE A 193 -8.02 10.55 -2.22
CA ILE A 193 -7.84 10.45 -0.78
C ILE A 193 -8.37 9.10 -0.31
N LEU A 194 -7.80 8.59 0.78
CA LEU A 194 -8.40 7.55 1.60
C LEU A 194 -8.75 8.17 2.95
N SER A 195 -10.04 8.22 3.25
CA SER A 195 -10.54 8.82 4.49
C SER A 195 -10.05 8.05 5.72
N PRO A 196 -10.06 8.68 6.92
CA PRO A 196 -9.63 8.01 8.15
C PRO A 196 -10.48 6.77 8.40
N HIS A 197 -9.82 5.65 8.63
CA HIS A 197 -10.45 4.38 8.96
C HIS A 197 -9.51 3.55 9.85
N GLN A 198 -10.05 2.44 10.35
CA GLN A 198 -9.31 1.38 11.01
C GLN A 198 -9.52 0.09 10.23
N ASP A 199 -8.52 -0.78 10.25
CA ASP A 199 -8.60 -2.12 9.64
C ASP A 199 -8.97 -3.12 10.74
N VAL A 200 -10.26 -3.48 10.83
CA VAL A 200 -10.84 -4.28 11.93
C VAL A 200 -11.60 -5.51 11.44
N ALA A 201 -11.43 -5.89 10.17
CA ALA A 201 -12.14 -7.00 9.55
C ALA A 201 -11.49 -8.37 9.82
N GLU A 202 -10.20 -8.35 10.19
CA GLU A 202 -9.42 -9.53 10.51
C GLU A 202 -9.69 -10.00 11.95
N LEU A 203 -9.63 -11.31 12.17
CA LEU A 203 -9.69 -11.90 13.52
C LEU A 203 -8.30 -11.94 14.18
N SER A 204 -7.24 -11.98 13.37
CA SER A 204 -5.86 -11.91 13.84
C SER A 204 -5.44 -10.48 14.20
N HIS A 205 -4.63 -10.37 15.26
CA HIS A 205 -4.03 -9.11 15.70
C HIS A 205 -2.57 -8.95 15.26
N GLN A 206 -2.11 -9.78 14.33
CA GLN A 206 -0.77 -9.68 13.76
C GLN A 206 -0.56 -8.37 12.98
N ASP A 207 0.71 -8.05 12.77
CA ASP A 207 1.14 -6.85 12.09
C ASP A 207 0.50 -6.73 10.69
N LEU A 208 0.08 -5.52 10.35
CA LEU A 208 -0.32 -5.15 9.00
C LEU A 208 0.87 -4.50 8.28
N VAL A 209 1.20 -4.98 7.08
CA VAL A 209 2.33 -4.48 6.29
C VAL A 209 1.81 -3.73 5.06
N SER A 210 2.19 -2.47 4.92
CA SER A 210 1.69 -1.56 3.87
C SER A 210 2.85 -1.07 3.02
N ILE A 211 2.98 -1.60 1.80
CA ILE A 211 4.04 -1.27 0.84
C ILE A 211 3.59 -0.11 -0.05
N SER A 212 4.48 0.86 -0.27
CA SER A 212 4.27 2.02 -1.14
C SER A 212 5.06 1.90 -2.44
N LEU A 213 4.44 2.14 -3.59
CA LEU A 213 5.09 2.16 -4.90
C LEU A 213 4.59 3.36 -5.73
N GLY A 214 5.45 3.89 -6.61
CA GLY A 214 5.11 4.99 -7.50
C GLY A 214 5.09 6.34 -6.79
N CYS A 215 4.11 7.19 -7.12
CA CYS A 215 4.04 8.55 -6.60
C CYS A 215 4.03 8.66 -5.07
N ASP A 216 4.67 9.72 -4.59
CA ASP A 216 4.72 10.06 -3.17
C ASP A 216 3.32 10.41 -2.64
N CYS A 217 3.12 10.24 -1.33
CA CYS A 217 1.92 10.71 -0.66
C CYS A 217 2.15 11.24 0.74
N VAL A 218 1.16 11.98 1.25
CA VAL A 218 1.00 12.23 2.68
C VAL A 218 0.09 11.16 3.28
N PHE A 219 0.68 10.32 4.12
CA PHE A 219 0.01 9.35 4.96
C PHE A 219 -0.21 9.91 6.37
N TYR A 220 -1.26 9.47 7.03
CA TYR A 220 -1.58 9.86 8.40
C TYR A 220 -1.77 8.62 9.26
N ALA A 221 -1.22 8.63 10.47
CA ALA A 221 -1.49 7.65 11.50
C ALA A 221 -1.77 8.36 12.83
N GLY A 222 -2.85 8.00 13.51
CA GLY A 222 -3.22 8.53 14.81
C GLY A 222 -3.66 7.43 15.76
N PRO A 223 -3.76 7.73 17.07
CA PRO A 223 -4.08 6.74 18.07
C PRO A 223 -5.48 6.17 17.87
N ALA A 224 -5.70 4.92 18.30
CA ALA A 224 -6.97 4.21 18.16
C ALA A 224 -8.17 4.97 18.79
N ARG A 225 -7.92 5.76 19.84
CA ARG A 225 -8.95 6.54 20.56
C ARG A 225 -9.39 7.82 19.84
N TYR A 226 -8.74 8.18 18.71
CA TYR A 226 -9.08 9.34 17.88
C TYR A 226 -9.08 10.68 18.64
N ASP A 227 -8.18 10.82 19.61
CA ASP A 227 -8.11 11.95 20.55
C ASP A 227 -6.89 12.86 20.33
N ALA A 228 -5.82 12.37 19.69
CA ALA A 228 -4.64 13.16 19.33
C ALA A 228 -4.60 13.53 17.83
N LYS A 229 -3.83 14.58 17.52
CA LYS A 229 -3.54 14.98 16.14
C LYS A 229 -2.71 13.88 15.46
N PRO A 230 -3.07 13.34 14.28
CA PRO A 230 -2.32 12.25 13.67
C PRO A 230 -0.93 12.69 13.20
N LEU A 231 0.03 11.78 13.29
CA LEU A 231 1.35 11.88 12.65
C LEU A 231 1.15 11.92 11.13
N ALA A 232 1.63 12.99 10.49
CA ALA A 232 1.66 13.11 9.04
C ALA A 232 3.06 12.75 8.51
N VAL A 233 3.12 11.83 7.54
CA VAL A 233 4.37 11.26 7.02
C VAL A 233 4.39 11.37 5.50
N LEU A 234 5.52 11.80 4.94
CA LEU A 234 5.79 11.68 3.51
C LEU A 234 6.25 10.25 3.20
N LEU A 235 5.43 9.50 2.45
CA LEU A 235 5.79 8.16 1.96
C LEU A 235 6.15 8.24 0.48
N ARG A 236 7.32 7.71 0.13
CA ARG A 236 7.84 7.59 -1.23
C ARG A 236 7.71 6.16 -1.75
N SER A 237 8.08 5.96 -3.02
CA SER A 237 8.20 4.62 -3.59
C SER A 237 9.24 3.78 -2.82
N GLY A 238 8.86 2.57 -2.45
CA GLY A 238 9.66 1.63 -1.66
C GLY A 238 9.51 1.76 -0.14
N ASP A 239 8.83 2.78 0.36
CA ASP A 239 8.56 2.92 1.80
C ASP A 239 7.50 1.92 2.26
N ILE A 240 7.68 1.41 3.49
CA ILE A 240 6.77 0.47 4.13
C ILE A 240 6.26 1.08 5.44
N VAL A 241 4.97 0.96 5.69
CA VAL A 241 4.39 1.20 7.01
C VAL A 241 3.99 -0.14 7.60
N VAL A 242 4.44 -0.43 8.82
CA VAL A 242 3.95 -1.57 9.60
C VAL A 242 3.13 -1.06 10.77
N MET A 243 1.93 -1.59 10.93
CA MET A 243 1.01 -1.28 12.01
C MET A 243 0.80 -2.53 12.86
N GLY A 244 1.59 -2.66 13.91
CA GLY A 244 1.55 -3.75 14.88
C GLY A 244 1.09 -3.32 16.27
N GLY A 245 0.91 -4.26 17.18
CA GLY A 245 0.58 -3.99 18.59
C GLY A 245 -0.60 -3.02 18.74
N GLU A 246 -0.43 -1.97 19.54
CA GLU A 246 -1.48 -0.95 19.73
C GLU A 246 -1.80 -0.18 18.44
N SER A 247 -0.80 0.04 17.59
CA SER A 247 -0.98 0.70 16.30
C SER A 247 -1.71 -0.15 15.26
N ARG A 248 -1.95 -1.45 15.51
CA ARG A 248 -2.80 -2.28 14.64
C ARG A 248 -4.23 -1.73 14.54
N GLY A 249 -4.69 -1.06 15.60
CA GLY A 249 -5.95 -0.32 15.66
C GLY A 249 -5.81 1.18 15.39
N ALA A 250 -4.70 1.66 14.85
CA ALA A 250 -4.51 3.10 14.57
C ALA A 250 -5.50 3.60 13.52
N TRP A 251 -6.01 4.81 13.73
CA TRP A 251 -6.75 5.53 12.68
C TRP A 251 -5.75 6.02 11.64
N HIS A 252 -6.02 5.74 10.38
CA HIS A 252 -5.08 6.10 9.32
C HIS A 252 -5.76 6.40 7.99
N GLY A 253 -5.01 7.00 7.07
CA GLY A 253 -5.50 7.33 5.73
C GLY A 253 -4.45 8.03 4.86
N VAL A 254 -4.85 8.36 3.63
CA VAL A 254 -3.99 9.01 2.63
C VAL A 254 -4.65 10.33 2.22
N GLY A 255 -3.94 11.44 2.33
CA GLY A 255 -4.55 12.77 2.13
C GLY A 255 -4.13 13.54 0.90
N ARG A 256 -2.97 13.22 0.34
CA ARG A 256 -2.46 13.87 -0.87
C ARG A 256 -1.52 12.95 -1.59
N VAL A 257 -1.67 12.84 -2.91
CA VAL A 257 -0.74 12.17 -3.81
C VAL A 257 -0.07 13.22 -4.69
N PHE A 258 1.26 13.15 -4.82
CA PHE A 258 2.06 14.08 -5.61
C PHE A 258 2.31 13.48 -7.01
N SER A 259 1.62 13.97 -8.03
CA SER A 259 1.79 13.47 -9.40
C SER A 259 3.20 13.72 -9.92
N GLY A 260 3.73 12.81 -10.74
CA GLY A 260 5.03 12.99 -11.39
C GLY A 260 6.24 12.71 -10.50
N THR A 261 6.04 12.24 -9.25
CA THR A 261 7.14 11.87 -8.36
C THR A 261 7.44 10.36 -8.33
N SER A 262 6.78 9.57 -9.19
CA SER A 262 7.14 8.16 -9.34
C SER A 262 8.59 8.03 -9.84
N PRO A 263 9.40 7.08 -9.31
CA PRO A 263 10.75 6.89 -9.81
C PRO A 263 10.77 6.49 -11.29
N GLU A 264 11.72 7.03 -12.05
CA GLU A 264 11.86 6.79 -13.50
C GLU A 264 12.05 5.30 -13.83
N ALA A 265 12.76 4.55 -12.99
CA ALA A 265 12.97 3.11 -13.20
C ALA A 265 11.67 2.30 -13.24
N LEU A 266 10.61 2.75 -12.57
CA LEU A 266 9.31 2.07 -12.64
C LEU A 266 8.68 2.22 -14.03
N GLU A 267 9.00 3.26 -14.79
CA GLU A 267 8.42 3.49 -16.11
C GLU A 267 8.84 2.43 -17.14
N SER A 268 10.05 1.88 -16.99
CA SER A 268 10.58 0.81 -17.84
C SER A 268 10.34 -0.59 -17.28
N SER A 269 9.67 -0.72 -16.13
CA SER A 269 9.43 -2.02 -15.50
C SER A 269 8.48 -2.94 -16.28
N LEU A 270 7.67 -2.38 -17.19
CA LEU A 270 6.80 -3.13 -18.08
C LEU A 270 6.81 -2.54 -19.48
N ASP A 271 7.27 -3.32 -20.45
CA ASP A 271 7.29 -2.96 -21.87
C ASP A 271 5.89 -3.11 -22.50
N LYS A 272 4.99 -2.20 -22.13
CA LYS A 272 3.62 -2.11 -22.66
C LYS A 272 3.27 -0.67 -23.01
N PRO A 273 2.66 -0.41 -24.19
CA PRO A 273 2.22 0.93 -24.56
C PRO A 273 1.35 1.61 -23.49
N GLY A 274 1.75 2.83 -23.11
CA GLY A 274 1.03 3.65 -22.13
C GLY A 274 1.29 3.29 -20.66
N PHE A 275 2.03 2.22 -20.34
CA PHE A 275 2.38 1.88 -18.96
C PHE A 275 3.26 2.94 -18.31
N ALA A 276 4.35 3.35 -18.97
CA ALA A 276 5.25 4.41 -18.49
C ALA A 276 4.49 5.70 -18.11
N ALA A 277 3.62 6.17 -19.00
CA ALA A 277 2.81 7.37 -18.77
C ALA A 277 1.79 7.19 -17.62
N TRP A 278 1.27 5.98 -17.45
CA TRP A 278 0.38 5.62 -16.35
C TRP A 278 1.12 5.63 -15.02
N ILE A 279 2.18 4.83 -14.86
CA ILE A 279 2.88 4.67 -13.57
C ILE A 279 3.53 5.97 -13.08
N ARG A 280 3.99 6.83 -13.99
CA ARG A 280 4.51 8.18 -13.69
C ARG A 280 3.58 9.02 -12.82
N ASN A 281 2.27 8.80 -12.94
CA ASN A 281 1.22 9.57 -12.27
C ASN A 281 0.38 8.75 -11.30
N LYS A 282 0.83 7.54 -10.97
CA LYS A 282 0.10 6.62 -10.08
C LYS A 282 0.90 6.33 -8.83
N ARG A 283 0.15 6.23 -7.74
CA ARG A 283 0.61 5.62 -6.51
C ARG A 283 -0.10 4.28 -6.34
N ILE A 284 0.66 3.27 -5.97
CA ILE A 284 0.16 1.94 -5.66
C ILE A 284 0.48 1.68 -4.19
N ASN A 285 -0.51 1.19 -3.45
CA ASN A 285 -0.31 0.76 -2.07
C ASN A 285 -0.78 -0.68 -1.91
N VAL A 286 0.09 -1.57 -1.46
CA VAL A 286 -0.24 -2.97 -1.17
C VAL A 286 -0.34 -3.12 0.33
N ASN A 287 -1.56 -3.30 0.85
CA ASN A 287 -1.83 -3.45 2.28
C ASN A 287 -2.09 -4.93 2.58
N ILE A 288 -1.10 -5.62 3.15
CA ILE A 288 -1.05 -7.06 3.41
C ILE A 288 -1.42 -7.37 4.86
N ARG A 289 -2.22 -8.42 5.05
CA ARG A 289 -2.82 -8.79 6.33
C ARG A 289 -2.83 -10.30 6.54
N GLN A 290 -2.68 -10.69 7.80
CA GLN A 290 -3.09 -12.00 8.29
C GLN A 290 -4.53 -11.87 8.79
N MET A 291 -5.43 -12.75 8.33
CA MET A 291 -6.84 -12.71 8.70
C MET A 291 -7.15 -13.54 9.94
N VAL A 292 -6.52 -14.71 10.08
CA VAL A 292 -6.65 -15.67 11.18
C VAL A 292 -5.28 -16.23 11.60
N ASP A 293 -5.19 -16.65 12.87
CA ASP A 293 -3.97 -17.22 13.48
C ASP A 293 -3.70 -18.67 13.07
#